data_AF-A0A3B0QUH7-F1
#
_entry.id   AF-A0A3B0QUH7-F1
#
_cell.length_a   1.000
_cell.length_b   1.000
_cell.length_c   1.000
_cell.angle_alpha   90.00
_cell.angle_beta   90.00
_cell.angle_gamma   90.00
#
_symmetry.space_group_name_H-M   'P 1'
#
loop_
_entity.id
_entity.type
_entity.pdbx_description
1 polymer ?
#
loop_
_entity_poly.entity_id
_entity_poly.type
_entity_poly.pdbx_seq_one_letter_code
_entity_poly.pdbx_strand_id
1 'polypeptide(L)'
;MKIIQEKSILYHLPQELPLKDFLIVDAVRFSFEIIDQNFEKLISELETTSEIDKRNVSQTFHYAWSIIDYTNRINDLLYQLPWENRDEILGDFYYLKDFRDTFQHLGVRNSAVLKKHTPFFGILSWFYLNQETKKHKLHYLLSGVGRRANMEIKVPDTTKFNGKINSVSLHSLNKKKVIKTELNKIVADLSKLCADLEKRMQEFYKTHN
;
A
#
# COMPACT_ATOMS: atom_id res chain seq x y z
N MET A 1 6.30 -7.96 7.65
CA MET A 1 5.48 -8.82 6.79
C MET A 1 6.07 -8.74 5.40
N LYS A 2 6.31 -9.87 4.73
CA LYS A 2 6.80 -9.92 3.35
C LYS A 2 5.68 -10.44 2.45
N ILE A 3 5.53 -9.86 1.26
CA ILE A 3 4.55 -10.29 0.26
C ILE A 3 5.02 -11.59 -0.39
N ILE A 4 6.26 -11.62 -0.89
CA ILE A 4 6.85 -12.81 -1.52
C ILE A 4 7.59 -13.63 -0.45
N GLN A 5 7.31 -14.93 -0.40
CA GLN A 5 8.02 -15.87 0.48
C GLN A 5 9.35 -16.33 -0.15
N GLU A 6 10.34 -16.69 0.67
CA GLU A 6 11.67 -17.09 0.18
C GLU A 6 11.66 -18.30 -0.76
N LYS A 7 10.64 -19.16 -0.65
CA LYS A 7 10.45 -20.34 -1.50
C LYS A 7 9.43 -20.12 -2.62
N SER A 8 9.09 -18.87 -2.91
CA SER A 8 8.14 -18.51 -3.96
C SER A 8 8.65 -18.93 -5.33
N ILE A 9 7.74 -19.47 -6.14
CA ILE A 9 8.02 -19.77 -7.55
C ILE A 9 8.30 -18.50 -8.37
N LEU A 10 7.92 -17.32 -7.87
CA LEU A 10 8.16 -16.05 -8.56
C LEU A 10 9.66 -15.71 -8.68
N TYR A 11 10.52 -16.32 -7.86
CA TYR A 11 11.98 -16.23 -7.98
C TYR A 11 12.56 -17.16 -9.05
N HIS A 12 11.79 -18.16 -9.46
CA HIS A 12 12.22 -19.22 -10.38
C HIS A 12 11.10 -19.47 -11.39
N LEU A 13 10.78 -18.42 -12.15
CA LEU A 13 9.72 -18.46 -13.16
C LEU A 13 9.99 -19.59 -14.18
N PRO A 14 8.99 -20.41 -14.51
CA PRO A 14 9.15 -21.47 -15.51
C PRO A 14 9.54 -20.93 -16.88
N GLN A 15 10.52 -21.56 -17.53
CA GLN A 15 11.06 -21.12 -18.82
C GLN A 15 10.09 -21.35 -19.97
N GLU A 16 9.10 -22.21 -19.76
CA GLU A 16 8.03 -22.55 -20.69
C GLU A 16 7.00 -21.42 -20.84
N LEU A 17 7.07 -20.36 -20.02
CA LEU A 17 6.22 -19.19 -20.19
C LEU A 17 6.46 -18.53 -21.55
N PRO A 18 5.37 -18.17 -22.25
CA PRO A 18 5.48 -17.20 -23.34
C PRO A 18 6.21 -15.94 -22.83
N LEU A 19 7.17 -15.45 -23.61
CA LEU A 19 8.02 -14.32 -23.22
C LEU A 19 7.23 -13.12 -22.69
N LYS A 20 6.08 -12.81 -23.30
CA LYS A 20 5.20 -11.73 -22.86
C LYS A 20 4.76 -11.94 -21.41
N ASP A 21 4.27 -13.12 -21.08
CA ASP A 21 3.71 -13.41 -19.77
C ASP A 21 4.82 -13.53 -18.72
N PHE A 22 5.97 -14.09 -19.10
CA PHE A 22 7.19 -14.08 -18.27
C PHE A 22 7.56 -12.67 -17.84
N LEU A 23 7.64 -11.71 -18.78
CA LEU A 23 8.01 -10.33 -18.48
C LEU A 23 6.98 -9.63 -17.59
N ILE A 24 5.69 -9.92 -17.77
CA ILE A 24 4.63 -9.38 -16.91
C ILE A 24 4.78 -9.90 -15.48
N VAL A 25 4.95 -11.21 -15.29
CA VAL A 25 5.08 -11.82 -13.96
C VAL A 25 6.38 -11.35 -13.28
N ASP A 26 7.47 -11.24 -14.03
CA ASP A 26 8.75 -10.72 -13.51
C ASP A 26 8.62 -9.27 -13.01
N ALA A 27 7.90 -8.42 -13.74
CA ALA A 27 7.59 -7.05 -13.33
C ALA A 27 6.67 -6.98 -12.11
N VAL A 28 5.69 -7.89 -12.00
CA VAL A 28 4.82 -8.02 -10.82
C VAL A 28 5.64 -8.43 -9.60
N ARG A 29 6.49 -9.46 -9.72
CA ARG A 29 7.41 -9.89 -8.65
C ARG A 29 8.29 -8.73 -8.19
N PHE A 30 8.90 -7.99 -9.11
CA PHE A 30 9.75 -6.85 -8.76
C PHE A 30 8.95 -5.74 -8.06
N SER A 31 7.71 -5.52 -8.48
CA SER A 31 6.81 -4.54 -7.83
C SER A 31 6.47 -4.94 -6.39
N PHE A 32 6.24 -6.24 -6.11
CA PHE A 32 6.06 -6.72 -4.74
C PHE A 32 7.30 -6.47 -3.88
N GLU A 33 8.51 -6.72 -4.39
CA GLU A 33 9.76 -6.44 -3.66
C GLU A 33 9.91 -4.96 -3.32
N ILE A 34 9.58 -4.06 -4.26
CA ILE A 34 9.59 -2.62 -4.00
C ILE A 34 8.60 -2.27 -2.89
N ILE A 35 7.39 -2.85 -2.91
CA ILE A 35 6.38 -2.61 -1.87
C ILE A 35 6.88 -3.09 -0.50
N ASP A 36 7.46 -4.29 -0.42
CA ASP A 36 8.03 -4.83 0.82
C ASP A 36 9.10 -3.89 1.40
N GLN A 37 10.06 -3.45 0.57
CA GLN A 37 11.10 -2.53 1.00
C GLN A 37 10.54 -1.18 1.46
N ASN A 38 9.57 -0.62 0.73
CA ASN A 38 8.96 0.66 1.10
C ASN A 38 8.14 0.53 2.38
N PHE A 39 7.43 -0.59 2.57
CA PHE A 39 6.65 -0.82 3.78
C PHE A 39 7.54 -1.01 5.00
N GLU A 40 8.63 -1.77 4.90
CA GLU A 40 9.61 -1.91 5.99
C GLU A 40 10.20 -0.56 6.41
N LYS A 41 10.67 0.22 5.42
CA LYS A 41 11.22 1.57 5.68
C LYS A 41 10.16 2.51 6.26
N LEU A 42 8.92 2.44 5.79
CA LEU A 42 7.81 3.21 6.35
C LEU A 42 7.61 2.89 7.84
N ILE A 43 7.52 1.61 8.21
CA ILE A 43 7.34 1.21 9.60
C ILE A 43 8.50 1.72 10.47
N SER A 44 9.74 1.54 10.02
CA SER A 44 10.93 2.02 10.74
C SER A 44 10.93 3.54 10.97
N GLU A 45 10.55 4.33 9.96
CA GLU A 45 10.45 5.79 10.10
C GLU A 45 9.33 6.20 11.07
N LEU A 46 8.19 5.51 11.05
CA LEU A 46 7.06 5.79 11.94
C LEU A 46 7.38 5.42 13.40
N GLU A 47 8.08 4.32 13.64
CA GLU A 47 8.58 3.96 14.97
C GLU A 47 9.53 5.02 15.51
N THR A 48 10.55 5.39 14.72
CA THR A 48 11.52 6.44 15.08
C THR A 48 10.81 7.77 15.38
N THR A 49 9.86 8.15 14.54
CA THR A 49 9.05 9.37 14.74
C THR A 49 8.24 9.31 16.03
N SER A 50 7.79 8.12 16.44
CA SER A 50 7.00 7.94 17.66
C SER A 50 7.83 8.01 18.93
N GLU A 51 9.10 7.58 18.86
CA GLU A 51 10.01 7.47 20.00
C GLU A 51 10.76 8.77 20.29
N ILE A 52 11.33 9.41 19.25
CA ILE A 52 12.23 10.57 19.43
C ILE A 52 11.73 11.86 18.76
N ASP A 53 10.50 11.88 18.26
CA ASP A 53 9.86 13.00 17.54
C ASP A 53 10.69 13.59 16.38
N LYS A 54 11.62 12.80 15.81
CA LYS A 54 12.37 13.16 14.61
C LYS A 54 11.53 12.81 13.39
N ARG A 55 11.15 13.84 12.61
CA ARG A 55 10.20 13.71 11.50
C ARG A 55 10.89 13.86 10.15
N ASN A 56 10.91 12.79 9.35
CA ASN A 56 11.29 12.85 7.94
C ASN A 56 10.05 12.79 7.03
N VAL A 57 9.21 13.82 7.13
CA VAL A 57 7.85 13.85 6.55
C VAL A 57 7.86 13.47 5.07
N SER A 58 8.69 14.12 4.26
CA SER A 58 8.74 13.89 2.80
C SER A 58 9.06 12.44 2.46
N GLN A 59 10.05 11.85 3.14
CA GLN A 59 10.45 10.46 2.92
C GLN A 59 9.37 9.47 3.37
N THR A 60 8.75 9.71 4.54
CA THR A 60 7.66 8.87 5.04
C THR A 60 6.47 8.86 4.07
N PHE A 61 6.10 10.02 3.53
CA PHE A 61 5.04 10.12 2.52
C PHE A 61 5.43 9.46 1.20
N HIS A 62 6.70 9.57 0.77
CA HIS A 62 7.19 8.86 -0.41
C HIS A 62 6.97 7.35 -0.27
N TYR A 63 7.37 6.74 0.85
CA TYR A 63 7.16 5.30 1.08
C TYR A 63 5.68 4.90 1.04
N ALA A 64 4.82 5.67 1.70
CA ALA A 64 3.38 5.41 1.72
C ALA A 64 2.74 5.49 0.32
N TRP A 65 3.09 6.52 -0.47
CA TRP A 65 2.58 6.68 -1.82
C TRP A 65 3.16 5.65 -2.80
N SER A 66 4.41 5.24 -2.62
CA SER A 66 5.02 4.15 -3.41
C SER A 66 4.23 2.86 -3.26
N ILE A 67 3.79 2.48 -2.06
CA ILE A 67 2.94 1.30 -1.85
C ILE A 67 1.68 1.37 -2.72
N ILE A 68 0.99 2.50 -2.71
CA ILE A 68 -0.24 2.71 -3.50
C ILE A 68 0.04 2.66 -5.00
N ASP A 69 1.10 3.33 -5.46
CA ASP A 69 1.42 3.39 -6.89
C ASP A 69 1.79 2.01 -7.44
N TYR A 70 2.68 1.28 -6.77
CA TYR A 70 3.06 -0.07 -7.20
C TYR A 70 1.91 -1.07 -7.08
N THR A 71 1.00 -0.91 -6.11
CA THR A 71 -0.23 -1.72 -6.06
C THR A 71 -1.10 -1.51 -7.30
N ASN A 72 -1.30 -0.25 -7.71
CA ASN A 72 -2.04 0.04 -8.94
C ASN A 72 -1.34 -0.53 -10.18
N ARG A 73 0.01 -0.47 -10.24
CA ARG A 73 0.78 -1.04 -11.35
C ARG A 73 0.66 -2.56 -11.43
N ILE A 74 0.69 -3.26 -10.29
CA ILE A 74 0.47 -4.72 -10.24
C ILE A 74 -0.90 -5.05 -10.83
N ASN A 75 -1.94 -4.32 -10.42
CA ASN A 75 -3.28 -4.50 -10.96
C ASN A 75 -3.33 -4.29 -12.49
N ASP A 76 -2.69 -3.22 -13.00
CA ASP A 76 -2.61 -2.93 -14.45
C ASP A 76 -1.80 -4.00 -15.23
N LEU A 77 -0.78 -4.60 -14.60
CA LEU A 77 0.06 -5.65 -15.20
C LEU A 77 -0.66 -6.99 -15.25
N LEU A 78 -1.24 -7.43 -14.12
CA LEU A 78 -1.95 -8.71 -14.03
C LEU A 78 -3.17 -8.75 -14.97
N TYR A 79 -3.78 -7.60 -15.27
CA TYR A 79 -4.84 -7.47 -16.28
C TYR A 79 -4.46 -7.99 -17.68
N GLN A 80 -3.16 -8.09 -17.98
CA GLN A 80 -2.66 -8.49 -19.29
C GLN A 80 -2.42 -10.00 -19.45
N LEU A 81 -2.51 -10.76 -18.34
CA LEU A 81 -2.32 -12.21 -18.32
C LEU A 81 -3.61 -12.95 -18.70
N PRO A 82 -3.54 -14.03 -19.51
CA PRO A 82 -4.74 -14.69 -20.03
C PRO A 82 -5.48 -15.57 -19.00
N TRP A 83 -4.81 -16.01 -17.94
CA TRP A 83 -5.38 -16.86 -16.87
C TRP A 83 -5.90 -16.07 -15.66
N GLU A 84 -5.81 -14.75 -15.70
CA GLU A 84 -6.21 -13.90 -14.60
C GLU A 84 -7.70 -13.51 -14.69
N ASN A 85 -8.40 -13.59 -13.55
CA ASN A 85 -9.79 -13.15 -13.44
C ASN A 85 -9.84 -11.64 -13.16
N ARG A 86 -10.44 -10.89 -14.09
CA ARG A 86 -10.55 -9.43 -14.00
C ARG A 86 -11.29 -8.97 -12.75
N ASP A 87 -12.35 -9.67 -12.34
CA ASP A 87 -13.19 -9.26 -11.21
C ASP A 87 -12.48 -9.50 -9.87
N GLU A 88 -11.58 -10.49 -9.81
CA GLU A 88 -10.78 -10.81 -8.61
C GLU A 88 -9.60 -9.84 -8.44
N ILE A 89 -8.87 -9.50 -9.51
CA ILE A 89 -7.75 -8.54 -9.41
C ILE A 89 -8.27 -7.12 -9.16
N LEU A 90 -9.32 -6.71 -9.88
CA LEU A 90 -9.86 -5.36 -9.79
C LEU A 90 -10.62 -5.16 -8.48
N GLY A 91 -11.43 -6.12 -8.03
CA GLY A 91 -12.36 -5.93 -6.92
C GLY A 91 -11.70 -5.38 -5.66
N ASP A 92 -10.57 -5.96 -5.27
CA ASP A 92 -9.94 -5.67 -3.98
C ASP A 92 -9.07 -4.40 -3.99
N PHE A 93 -8.56 -3.97 -5.14
CA PHE A 93 -7.63 -2.84 -5.23
C PHE A 93 -8.12 -1.66 -6.06
N TYR A 94 -9.24 -1.78 -6.79
CA TYR A 94 -9.73 -0.73 -7.69
C TYR A 94 -9.91 0.63 -7.02
N TYR A 95 -10.30 0.64 -5.74
CA TYR A 95 -10.46 1.86 -4.96
C TYR A 95 -9.15 2.65 -4.79
N LEU A 96 -7.98 2.04 -4.98
CA LEU A 96 -6.68 2.71 -4.93
C LEU A 96 -6.40 3.58 -6.16
N LYS A 97 -7.16 3.40 -7.25
CA LYS A 97 -7.08 4.27 -8.42
C LYS A 97 -7.47 5.71 -8.06
N ASP A 98 -8.43 5.89 -7.16
CA ASP A 98 -8.83 7.21 -6.65
C ASP A 98 -7.67 7.93 -5.94
N PHE A 99 -6.78 7.19 -5.28
CA PHE A 99 -5.59 7.73 -4.65
C PHE A 99 -4.56 8.15 -5.71
N ARG A 100 -4.26 7.27 -6.68
CA ARG A 100 -3.35 7.56 -7.80
C ARG A 100 -3.82 8.78 -8.59
N ASP A 101 -5.09 8.84 -8.96
CA ASP A 101 -5.70 9.96 -9.69
C ASP A 101 -5.64 11.26 -8.89
N THR A 102 -5.66 11.18 -7.56
CA THR A 102 -5.47 12.35 -6.69
C THR A 102 -4.06 12.88 -6.77
N PHE A 103 -3.05 12.01 -6.74
CA PHE A 103 -1.65 12.39 -6.85
C PHE A 103 -1.25 12.85 -8.25
N GLN A 104 -1.72 12.17 -9.31
CA GLN A 104 -1.34 12.45 -10.69
C GLN A 104 -2.01 13.70 -11.28
N HIS A 105 -3.14 14.13 -10.72
CA HIS A 105 -3.91 15.29 -11.22
C HIS A 105 -3.96 16.48 -10.25
N LEU A 106 -2.94 16.64 -9.40
CA LEU A 106 -2.86 17.73 -8.42
C LEU A 106 -3.03 19.12 -9.05
N GLY A 107 -2.44 19.37 -10.23
CA GLY A 107 -2.50 20.66 -10.92
C GLY A 107 -3.91 21.12 -11.33
N VAL A 108 -4.85 20.18 -11.52
CA VAL A 108 -6.24 20.48 -11.93
C VAL A 108 -7.17 20.65 -10.71
N ARG A 109 -6.75 20.19 -9.53
CA ARG A 109 -7.63 19.97 -8.35
C ARG A 109 -7.54 21.05 -7.27
N ASN A 110 -6.90 22.20 -7.55
CA ASN A 110 -6.62 23.28 -6.60
C ASN A 110 -7.85 23.76 -5.79
N SER A 111 -9.05 23.83 -6.39
CA SER A 111 -10.20 24.47 -5.72
C SER A 111 -10.81 23.67 -4.56
N ALA A 112 -10.67 22.34 -4.53
CA ALA A 112 -11.26 21.52 -3.48
C ALA A 112 -10.35 21.34 -2.26
N VAL A 113 -9.03 21.23 -2.49
CA VAL A 113 -8.02 21.18 -1.44
C VAL A 113 -8.01 22.48 -0.63
N LEU A 114 -8.08 23.63 -1.32
CA LEU A 114 -8.16 24.95 -0.70
C LEU A 114 -9.39 25.12 0.20
N LYS A 115 -10.54 24.54 -0.17
CA LYS A 115 -11.79 24.65 0.61
C LYS A 115 -11.82 23.78 1.87
N LYS A 116 -11.07 22.67 1.90
CA LYS A 116 -11.07 21.71 3.01
C LYS A 116 -9.81 21.79 3.88
N HIS A 117 -8.90 22.72 3.60
CA HIS A 117 -7.62 22.93 4.30
C HIS A 117 -6.76 21.66 4.48
N THR A 118 -6.97 20.63 3.66
CA THR A 118 -6.25 19.35 3.75
C THR A 118 -4.91 19.46 3.02
N PRO A 119 -3.80 18.85 3.50
CA PRO A 119 -2.56 18.82 2.74
C PRO A 119 -2.70 18.06 1.41
N PHE A 120 -2.02 18.53 0.37
CA PHE A 120 -2.11 17.95 -0.99
C PHE A 120 -1.67 16.48 -1.07
N PHE A 121 -0.59 16.10 -0.37
CA PHE A 121 -0.13 14.71 -0.32
C PHE A 121 -0.76 13.93 0.83
N GLY A 122 -1.71 14.53 1.55
CA GLY A 122 -2.54 13.86 2.54
C GLY A 122 -2.01 13.89 3.96
N ILE A 123 -2.56 12.98 4.75
CA ILE A 123 -2.30 12.84 6.18
C ILE A 123 -2.03 11.37 6.46
N LEU A 124 -0.87 11.07 7.03
CA LEU A 124 -0.56 9.74 7.55
C LEU A 124 -0.94 9.70 9.02
N SER A 125 -1.59 8.62 9.44
CA SER A 125 -1.95 8.40 10.84
C SER A 125 -1.62 6.97 11.23
N TRP A 126 -1.11 6.76 12.44
CA TRP A 126 -0.81 5.43 12.91
C TRP A 126 -0.95 5.27 14.42
N PHE A 127 -1.16 4.03 14.86
CA PHE A 127 -1.16 3.66 16.27
C PHE A 127 0.18 3.03 16.65
N TYR A 128 0.84 3.64 17.63
CA TYR A 128 2.09 3.15 18.23
C TYR A 128 1.83 2.57 19.61
N LEU A 129 2.33 1.35 19.87
CA LEU A 129 2.36 0.75 21.20
C LEU A 129 3.68 1.08 21.88
N ASN A 130 3.63 1.91 22.92
CA ASN A 130 4.79 2.14 23.76
C ASN A 130 5.04 0.90 24.64
N GLN A 131 6.19 0.25 24.46
CA GLN A 131 6.49 -1.03 25.10
C GLN A 131 6.72 -0.92 26.62
N GLU A 132 7.13 0.25 27.11
CA GLU A 132 7.37 0.51 28.54
C GLU A 132 6.05 0.71 29.29
N THR A 133 5.20 1.59 28.77
CA THR A 133 3.92 1.97 29.39
C THR A 133 2.77 1.05 29.02
N LYS A 134 2.94 0.19 28.01
CA LYS A 134 1.91 -0.66 27.39
C LYS A 134 0.69 0.13 26.88
N LYS A 135 0.85 1.44 26.63
CA LYS A 135 -0.22 2.31 26.13
C LYS A 135 -0.12 2.49 24.62
N HIS A 136 -1.28 2.49 23.97
CA HIS A 136 -1.40 2.88 22.57
C HIS A 136 -1.52 4.40 22.45
N LYS A 137 -0.78 4.99 21.53
CA LYS A 137 -0.85 6.41 21.18
C LYS A 137 -1.13 6.56 19.69
N LEU A 138 -2.06 7.44 19.36
CA LEU A 138 -2.32 7.84 17.99
C LEU A 138 -1.34 8.95 17.59
N HIS A 139 -0.64 8.74 16.49
CA HIS A 139 0.27 9.70 15.87
C HIS A 139 -0.23 10.07 14.48
N TYR A 140 0.21 11.22 13.99
CA TYR A 140 -0.07 11.67 12.63
C TYR A 140 1.03 12.56 12.06
N LEU A 141 1.17 12.53 10.74
CA LEU A 141 1.99 13.45 9.95
C LEU A 141 1.13 14.12 8.89
N LEU A 142 1.32 15.42 8.75
CA LEU A 142 0.72 16.25 7.71
C LEU A 142 1.78 16.47 6.64
N SER A 143 1.45 16.28 5.36
CA SER A 143 2.42 16.44 4.27
C SER A 143 2.80 17.89 3.95
N GLY A 144 2.48 18.84 4.84
CA GLY A 144 2.66 20.28 4.62
C GLY A 144 2.11 21.10 5.79
N VAL A 145 2.01 22.41 5.60
CA VAL A 145 1.61 23.39 6.63
C VAL A 145 0.09 23.53 6.81
N GLY A 146 -0.70 22.70 6.13
CA GLY A 146 -2.17 22.73 6.19
C GLY A 146 -2.71 22.40 7.58
N ARG A 147 -3.92 22.89 7.90
CA ARG A 147 -4.61 22.57 9.16
C ARG A 147 -5.25 21.19 9.08
N ARG A 148 -5.48 20.57 10.24
CA ARG A 148 -6.18 19.28 10.32
C ARG A 148 -7.62 19.46 9.83
N ALA A 149 -7.99 18.78 8.74
CA ALA A 149 -9.39 18.62 8.39
C ALA A 149 -10.08 17.74 9.45
N ASN A 150 -11.41 17.82 9.60
CA ASN A 150 -12.16 16.88 10.43
C ASN A 150 -11.97 15.47 9.86
N MET A 151 -11.12 14.68 10.51
CA MET A 151 -10.81 13.31 10.14
C MET A 151 -11.48 12.37 11.12
N GLU A 152 -12.31 11.47 10.61
CA GLU A 152 -12.78 10.33 11.39
C GLU A 152 -11.62 9.32 11.52
N ILE A 153 -11.20 9.08 12.75
CA ILE A 153 -10.18 8.08 13.06
C ILE A 153 -10.88 6.99 13.87
N LYS A 154 -11.09 5.84 13.22
CA LYS A 154 -11.53 4.64 13.91
C LYS A 154 -10.37 4.11 14.74
N VAL A 155 -10.58 3.99 16.06
CA VAL A 155 -9.63 3.29 16.93
C VAL A 155 -9.70 1.81 16.58
N PRO A 156 -8.61 1.20 16.09
CA PRO A 156 -8.57 -0.22 15.77
C PRO A 156 -8.64 -1.05 17.06
N ASP A 157 -9.07 -2.31 16.92
CA ASP A 157 -9.02 -3.27 18.01
C ASP A 157 -7.55 -3.60 18.34
N THR A 158 -7.06 -3.04 19.45
CA THR A 158 -5.66 -3.15 19.87
C THR A 158 -5.30 -4.52 20.42
N THR A 159 -6.27 -5.41 20.67
CA THR A 159 -6.02 -6.78 21.15
C THR A 159 -5.33 -7.66 20.11
N LYS A 160 -5.40 -7.27 18.83
CA LYS A 160 -4.81 -7.99 17.69
C LYS A 160 -3.44 -7.45 17.27
N PHE A 161 -2.88 -6.54 18.04
CA PHE A 161 -1.61 -5.88 17.70
C PHE A 161 -0.44 -6.81 18.03
N ASN A 162 0.38 -7.11 17.03
CA ASN A 162 1.54 -8.00 17.16
C ASN A 162 2.90 -7.27 16.97
N GLY A 163 2.88 -5.97 16.64
CA GLY A 163 4.06 -5.12 16.53
C GLY A 163 3.94 -3.79 17.28
N LYS A 164 4.97 -2.93 17.18
CA LYS A 164 4.90 -1.55 17.71
C LYS A 164 3.97 -0.68 16.87
N ILE A 165 3.91 -0.90 15.55
CA ILE A 165 3.02 -0.24 14.60
C ILE A 165 2.12 -1.28 13.95
N ASN A 166 0.79 -1.11 14.02
CA ASN A 166 -0.15 -2.13 13.53
C ASN A 166 -1.20 -1.58 12.56
N SER A 167 -1.44 -0.28 12.59
CA SER A 167 -2.47 0.37 11.77
C SER A 167 -1.93 1.67 11.25
N VAL A 168 -1.41 1.67 10.02
CA VAL A 168 -1.01 2.86 9.28
C VAL A 168 -2.07 3.18 8.25
N SER A 169 -2.62 4.38 8.31
CA SER A 169 -3.60 4.87 7.35
C SER A 169 -3.11 6.09 6.61
N LEU A 170 -3.35 6.13 5.30
CA LEU A 170 -3.21 7.32 4.48
C LEU A 170 -4.59 7.90 4.22
N HIS A 171 -4.72 9.19 4.46
CA HIS A 171 -5.91 9.98 4.14
C HIS A 171 -5.57 10.99 3.06
N SER A 172 -6.41 11.11 2.06
CA SER A 172 -6.25 12.07 0.96
C SER A 172 -7.60 12.65 0.55
N LEU A 173 -7.60 13.57 -0.41
CA LEU A 173 -8.80 14.24 -0.91
C LEU A 173 -9.02 13.93 -2.38
N ASN A 174 -10.01 13.09 -2.69
CA ASN A 174 -10.48 12.92 -4.07
C ASN A 174 -11.68 13.82 -4.32
N LYS A 175 -11.50 14.84 -5.17
CA LYS A 175 -12.48 15.90 -5.41
C LYS A 175 -12.90 16.55 -4.08
N LYS A 176 -14.16 16.40 -3.65
CA LYS A 176 -14.69 16.95 -2.38
C LYS A 176 -14.74 15.94 -1.23
N LYS A 177 -14.38 14.68 -1.49
CA LYS A 177 -14.51 13.55 -0.56
C LYS A 177 -13.16 13.20 0.04
N VAL A 178 -13.12 13.03 1.37
CA VAL A 178 -11.96 12.45 2.04
C VAL A 178 -11.97 10.96 1.76
N ILE A 179 -10.84 10.46 1.25
CA ILE A 179 -10.60 9.04 1.02
C ILE A 179 -9.55 8.55 2.02
N LYS A 180 -9.74 7.35 2.55
CA LYS A 180 -8.84 6.71 3.53
C LYS A 180 -8.52 5.29 3.06
N THR A 181 -7.27 4.89 3.22
CA THR A 181 -6.86 3.49 3.07
C THR A 181 -5.91 3.07 4.21
N GLU A 182 -5.89 1.77 4.51
CA GLU A 182 -4.99 1.17 5.51
C GLU A 182 -3.88 0.40 4.81
N LEU A 183 -2.64 0.89 4.94
CA LEU A 183 -1.49 0.36 4.20
C LEU A 183 -1.15 -1.07 4.64
N ASN A 184 -1.29 -1.37 5.94
CA ASN A 184 -1.14 -2.73 6.46
C ASN A 184 -2.09 -3.72 5.77
N LYS A 185 -3.34 -3.29 5.53
CA LYS A 185 -4.34 -4.12 4.85
C LYS A 185 -3.96 -4.34 3.39
N ILE A 186 -3.52 -3.29 2.67
CA ILE A 186 -3.05 -3.42 1.29
C ILE A 186 -1.94 -4.46 1.20
N VAL A 187 -0.89 -4.36 2.03
CA VAL A 187 0.23 -5.32 2.00
C VAL A 187 -0.23 -6.73 2.35
N ALA A 188 -1.19 -6.89 3.28
CA ALA A 188 -1.72 -8.20 3.65
C ALA A 188 -2.54 -8.83 2.51
N ASP A 189 -3.35 -8.03 1.83
CA ASP A 189 -4.14 -8.48 0.69
C ASP A 189 -3.24 -8.77 -0.52
N LEU A 190 -2.15 -8.02 -0.73
CA LEU A 190 -1.13 -8.34 -1.74
C LEU A 190 -0.40 -9.65 -1.45
N SER A 191 -0.15 -9.97 -0.19
CA SER A 191 0.43 -11.27 0.19
C SER A 191 -0.50 -12.44 -0.17
N LYS A 192 -1.82 -12.27 -0.01
CA LYS A 192 -2.80 -13.26 -0.48
C LYS A 192 -2.83 -13.35 -2.00
N LEU A 193 -2.89 -12.21 -2.70
CA LEU A 193 -2.85 -12.15 -4.15
C LEU A 193 -1.60 -12.85 -4.71
N CYS A 194 -0.45 -12.66 -4.07
CA CYS A 194 0.80 -13.34 -4.43
C CYS A 194 0.64 -14.87 -4.34
N ALA A 195 0.09 -15.38 -3.23
CA ALA A 195 -0.15 -16.81 -3.07
C ALA A 195 -1.15 -17.37 -4.11
N ASP A 196 -2.20 -16.62 -4.41
CA ASP A 196 -3.21 -17.01 -5.41
C ASP A 196 -2.64 -16.97 -6.84
N LEU A 197 -1.78 -15.99 -7.16
CA LEU A 197 -1.04 -15.94 -8.42
C LEU A 197 -0.12 -17.16 -8.56
N GLU A 198 0.64 -17.50 -7.53
CA GLU A 198 1.53 -18.66 -7.54
C GLU A 198 0.76 -19.96 -7.78
N LYS A 199 -0.39 -20.13 -7.12
CA LYS A 199 -1.26 -21.29 -7.30
C LYS A 199 -1.79 -21.39 -8.73
N ARG A 200 -2.30 -20.29 -9.29
CA ARG A 200 -2.85 -20.25 -10.66
C ARG A 200 -1.77 -20.52 -11.70
N MET A 201 -0.58 -19.98 -11.50
CA MET A 201 0.58 -20.31 -12.32
C MET A 201 0.86 -21.82 -12.29
N GLN A 202 0.96 -22.44 -11.11
CA GLN A 202 1.19 -23.89 -10.99
C GLN A 202 0.10 -24.73 -11.70
N GLU A 203 -1.16 -24.34 -11.58
CA GLU A 203 -2.28 -25.00 -12.27
C GLU A 203 -2.20 -24.86 -13.78
N PHE A 204 -1.84 -23.67 -14.28
CA PHE A 204 -1.62 -23.43 -15.70
C PHE A 204 -0.53 -24.35 -16.28
N TYR A 205 0.59 -24.55 -15.58
CA TYR A 205 1.63 -25.47 -16.06
C TYR A 205 1.24 -26.94 -15.99
N LYS A 206 0.46 -27.36 -14.99
CA LYS A 206 -0.02 -28.75 -14.92
C LYS A 206 -0.96 -29.13 -16.07
N THR A 207 -1.59 -28.14 -16.70
CA THR A 207 -2.57 -28.34 -17.77
C THR A 207 -1.99 -28.17 -19.17
N HIS A 208 -0.80 -27.54 -19.28
CA HIS A 208 -0.15 -27.23 -20.56
C HIS A 208 1.22 -27.90 -20.75
N ASN A 209 1.68 -28.70 -19.77
CA ASN A 209 2.77 -29.68 -19.88
C ASN A 209 2.22 -31.10 -19.81
#